data_AF-A0A651E0L9-F1
#
_entry.id   AF-A0A651E0L9-F1
#
_cell.length_a   1.000
_cell.length_b   1.000
_cell.length_c   1.000
_cell.angle_alpha   90.00
_cell.angle_beta   90.00
_cell.angle_gamma   90.00
#
_symmetry.space_group_name_H-M   'P 1'
#
loop_
_entity.id
_entity.type
_entity.pdbx_description
1 polymer ?
#
loop_
_entity_poly.entity_id
_entity_poly.type
_entity_poly.pdbx_seq_one_letter_code
_entity_poly.pdbx_strand_id
1 'polypeptide(L)'
;FDNAHPHFVHHKTFGISQEPVPPPPTSLEETDWGLTMTYGLPVKNSDMQKQNLGMESDRTLRLSRATWYVPFLRTLRITYPNGLVHLIFTAATPVNDQVSQIVQFCLRNDTEADAPAQDIIAFDRAVTLEDKDILEGTDYDVPLDLHAEQHMWTDKPGIVMRRKLAQLIDPVEAPAIALSSATL
;
A
#
# COMPACT_ATOMS: atom_id res chain seq x y z
N PHE A 1 3.68 -0.37 0.14
CA PHE A 1 4.40 -0.91 1.31
C PHE A 1 5.63 -0.06 1.64
N ASP A 2 5.79 1.06 0.96
CA ASP A 2 6.69 2.12 1.37
C ASP A 2 5.91 3.13 2.23
N ASN A 3 6.51 3.53 3.36
CA ASN A 3 5.99 4.59 4.21
C ASN A 3 6.79 5.88 4.07
N ALA A 4 7.90 5.91 3.32
CA ALA A 4 8.73 7.08 3.11
C ALA A 4 8.14 8.05 2.09
N HIS A 5 7.53 7.55 1.01
CA HIS A 5 6.97 8.39 -0.04
C HIS A 5 5.77 9.28 0.31
N PRO A 6 4.86 8.97 1.26
CA PRO A 6 3.59 9.69 1.37
C PRO A 6 3.71 11.19 1.60
N HIS A 7 4.68 11.63 2.40
CA HIS A 7 4.88 13.06 2.69
C HIS A 7 5.43 13.85 1.49
N PHE A 8 5.98 13.17 0.48
CA PHE A 8 6.49 13.76 -0.75
C PHE A 8 5.53 13.59 -1.91
N VAL A 9 5.06 12.36 -2.16
CA VAL A 9 4.22 12.01 -3.31
C VAL A 9 2.78 12.45 -3.10
N HIS A 10 2.22 12.15 -1.91
CA HIS A 10 0.81 12.42 -1.61
C HIS A 10 0.56 13.83 -1.04
N HIS A 11 1.45 14.79 -1.32
CA HIS A 11 1.39 16.13 -0.73
C HIS A 11 0.13 16.92 -1.12
N LYS A 12 -0.56 16.56 -2.22
CA LYS A 12 -1.84 17.21 -2.59
C LYS A 12 -3.03 16.54 -1.92
N THR A 13 -2.94 15.25 -1.59
CA THR A 13 -4.03 14.48 -0.97
C THR A 13 -3.94 14.44 0.56
N PHE A 14 -2.96 13.75 1.14
CA PHE A 14 -2.88 13.49 2.59
C PHE A 14 -1.48 13.61 3.21
N GLY A 15 -0.43 13.70 2.39
CA GLY A 15 0.94 13.91 2.83
C GLY A 15 1.16 15.25 3.52
N ILE A 16 2.13 15.30 4.44
CA ILE A 16 2.56 16.52 5.14
C ILE A 16 4.05 16.73 4.87
N SER A 17 4.40 17.54 3.88
CA SER A 17 5.79 17.66 3.40
C SER A 17 6.77 18.23 4.44
N GLN A 18 6.27 18.94 5.46
CA GLN A 18 7.09 19.42 6.58
C GLN A 18 7.45 18.31 7.59
N GLU A 19 6.83 17.13 7.48
CA GLU A 19 7.05 15.98 8.36
C GLU A 19 7.50 14.76 7.55
N PRO A 20 8.67 14.80 6.89
CA PRO A 20 9.07 13.79 5.92
C PRO A 20 9.51 12.46 6.53
N VAL A 21 9.74 12.40 7.84
CA VAL A 21 10.26 11.21 8.52
C VAL A 21 9.08 10.31 8.89
N PRO A 22 8.93 9.14 8.24
CA PRO A 22 7.82 8.27 8.56
C PRO A 22 8.04 7.54 9.89
N PRO A 23 6.96 7.27 10.63
CA PRO A 23 7.04 6.42 11.81
C PRO A 23 7.42 4.99 11.41
N PRO A 24 8.22 4.28 12.24
CA PRO A 24 8.52 2.88 11.99
C PRO A 24 7.26 2.02 12.06
N PRO A 25 7.21 0.90 11.33
CA PRO A 25 6.11 -0.04 11.46
C PRO A 25 6.09 -0.63 12.87
N THR A 26 4.88 -0.80 13.40
CA THR A 26 4.65 -1.51 14.67
C THR A 26 4.93 -3.00 14.53
N SER A 27 4.62 -3.58 13.37
CA SER A 27 5.05 -4.94 13.02
C SER A 27 5.32 -5.08 11.52
N LEU A 28 6.26 -5.97 11.19
CA LEU A 28 6.54 -6.43 9.85
C LEU A 28 6.78 -7.95 9.94
N GLU A 29 5.82 -8.71 9.43
CA GLU A 29 5.76 -10.17 9.55
C GLU A 29 5.75 -10.78 8.15
N GLU A 30 6.66 -11.70 7.90
CA GLU A 30 6.57 -12.54 6.71
C GLU A 30 5.53 -13.63 6.92
N THR A 31 4.75 -13.91 5.88
CA THR A 31 3.79 -15.00 5.86
C THR A 31 4.16 -16.00 4.76
N ASP A 32 3.53 -17.18 4.80
CA ASP A 32 3.72 -18.22 3.77
C ASP A 32 3.37 -17.72 2.36
N TRP A 33 2.46 -16.75 2.27
CA TRP A 33 1.97 -16.18 1.02
C TRP A 33 2.47 -14.75 0.72
N GLY A 34 3.31 -14.17 1.56
CA GLY A 34 3.80 -12.79 1.36
C GLY A 34 4.28 -12.12 2.64
N LEU A 35 3.73 -10.95 2.96
CA LEU A 35 4.06 -10.21 4.19
C LEU A 35 2.87 -9.38 4.69
N THR A 36 2.85 -9.13 6.00
CA THR A 36 1.94 -8.19 6.65
C THR A 36 2.74 -7.11 7.37
N MET A 37 2.33 -5.85 7.21
CA MET A 37 2.91 -4.69 7.88
C MET A 37 1.81 -3.91 8.60
N THR A 38 2.03 -3.62 9.88
CA THR A 38 1.13 -2.78 10.69
C THR A 38 1.84 -1.50 11.10
N TYR A 39 1.19 -0.35 10.93
CA TYR A 39 1.78 0.96 11.25
C TYR A 39 0.69 2.03 11.45
N GLY A 40 1.02 3.09 12.19
CA GLY A 40 0.19 4.29 12.28
C GLY A 40 0.86 5.44 11.54
N LEU A 41 0.17 6.02 10.56
CA LEU A 41 0.69 7.17 9.79
C LEU A 41 -0.13 8.44 10.09
N PRO A 42 0.44 9.46 10.75
CA PRO A 42 -0.18 10.77 10.88
C PRO A 42 -0.26 11.45 9.51
N VAL A 43 -1.44 11.95 9.14
CA VAL A 43 -1.68 12.53 7.81
C VAL A 43 -2.51 13.81 7.92
N LYS A 44 -2.43 14.64 6.88
CA LYS A 44 -3.37 15.73 6.66
C LYS A 44 -4.74 15.14 6.37
N ASN A 45 -5.77 15.70 6.98
CA ASN A 45 -7.15 15.43 6.64
C ASN A 45 -7.64 16.57 5.74
N SER A 46 -7.46 16.41 4.42
CA SER A 46 -7.88 17.41 3.44
C SER A 46 -9.40 17.62 3.46
N ASP A 47 -9.92 18.72 2.92
CA ASP A 47 -11.36 19.01 3.00
C ASP A 47 -12.22 17.92 2.36
N MET A 48 -11.77 17.36 1.23
CA MET A 48 -12.39 16.17 0.61
C MET A 48 -12.39 14.97 1.57
N GLN A 49 -11.30 14.78 2.33
CA GLN A 49 -11.20 13.66 3.25
C GLN A 49 -11.95 13.88 4.55
N LYS A 50 -12.08 15.13 5.04
CA LYS A 50 -12.94 15.48 6.18
C LYS A 50 -14.38 15.07 5.93
N GLN A 51 -14.89 15.39 4.73
CA GLN A 51 -16.20 14.96 4.25
C GLN A 51 -16.29 13.44 4.20
N ASN A 52 -15.35 12.80 3.50
CA ASN A 52 -15.34 11.33 3.35
C ASN A 52 -15.17 10.56 4.66
N LEU A 53 -14.58 11.15 5.71
CA LEU A 53 -14.37 10.48 6.99
C LEU A 53 -15.39 10.88 8.05
N GLY A 54 -16.19 11.93 7.82
CA GLY A 54 -17.03 12.54 8.86
C GLY A 54 -16.20 13.07 10.03
N MET A 55 -15.04 13.69 9.75
CA MET A 55 -14.10 14.20 10.76
C MET A 55 -13.68 15.63 10.43
N GLU A 56 -13.85 16.56 11.39
CA GLU A 56 -13.55 17.98 11.18
C GLU A 56 -12.07 18.37 11.40
N SER A 57 -11.30 17.52 12.08
CA SER A 57 -9.90 17.83 12.40
C SER A 57 -9.04 17.96 11.14
N ASP A 58 -8.11 18.90 11.10
CA ASP A 58 -7.17 19.10 9.98
C ASP A 58 -6.17 17.96 9.81
N ARG A 59 -6.10 17.08 10.81
CA ARG A 59 -5.19 15.93 10.85
C ARG A 59 -5.95 14.70 11.29
N THR A 60 -5.47 13.55 10.87
CA THR A 60 -5.96 12.25 11.33
C THR A 60 -4.81 11.25 11.40
N LEU A 61 -5.09 10.07 11.96
CA LEU A 61 -4.15 8.96 12.06
C LEU A 61 -4.70 7.78 11.26
N ARG A 62 -3.93 7.30 10.28
CA ARG A 62 -4.25 6.08 9.54
C ARG A 62 -3.61 4.89 10.25
N LEU A 63 -4.38 4.16 11.07
CA LEU A 63 -3.94 2.88 11.65
C LEU A 63 -4.10 1.78 10.59
N SER A 64 -3.00 1.44 9.95
CA SER A 64 -2.95 0.62 8.75
C SER A 64 -2.45 -0.79 9.07
N ARG A 65 -3.16 -1.79 8.54
CA ARG A 65 -2.68 -3.17 8.37
C ARG A 65 -2.67 -3.49 6.89
N ALA A 66 -1.48 -3.55 6.31
CA ALA A 66 -1.26 -3.86 4.90
C ALA A 66 -0.77 -5.30 4.76
N THR A 67 -1.35 -6.07 3.85
CA THR A 67 -0.88 -7.43 3.52
C THR A 67 -0.60 -7.50 2.02
N TRP A 68 0.61 -7.90 1.65
CA TRP A 68 0.98 -8.19 0.27
C TRP A 68 0.99 -9.69 0.09
N TYR A 69 0.50 -10.13 -1.05
CA TYR A 69 0.46 -11.53 -1.45
C TYR A 69 1.26 -11.68 -2.73
N VAL A 70 2.19 -12.63 -2.74
CA VAL A 70 3.01 -12.96 -3.90
C VAL A 70 2.08 -13.42 -5.04
N PRO A 71 2.24 -12.92 -6.28
CA PRO A 71 3.21 -11.90 -6.68
C PRO A 71 2.68 -10.45 -6.64
N PHE A 72 1.39 -10.22 -6.88
CA PHE A 72 0.93 -8.88 -7.26
C PHE A 72 -0.38 -8.42 -6.60
N LEU A 73 -0.78 -9.03 -5.49
CA LEU A 73 -2.00 -8.64 -4.78
C LEU A 73 -1.66 -7.94 -3.46
N ARG A 74 -2.52 -7.00 -3.05
CA ARG A 74 -2.44 -6.37 -1.73
C ARG A 74 -3.81 -6.08 -1.17
N THR A 75 -3.88 -6.11 0.16
CA THR A 75 -4.95 -5.48 0.95
C THR A 75 -4.34 -4.42 1.85
N LEU A 76 -5.07 -3.33 2.05
CA LEU A 76 -4.73 -2.26 2.99
C LEU A 76 -5.97 -1.92 3.80
N ARG A 77 -6.02 -2.38 5.05
CA ARG A 77 -7.07 -2.02 6.00
C ARG A 77 -6.62 -0.81 6.81
N ILE A 78 -7.34 0.29 6.71
CA ILE A 78 -7.12 1.52 7.48
C ILE A 78 -8.25 1.65 8.49
N THR A 79 -7.91 1.87 9.76
CA THR A 79 -8.85 2.21 10.82
C THR A 79 -8.60 3.65 11.26
N TYR A 80 -9.63 4.48 11.22
CA TYR A 80 -9.56 5.88 11.63
C TYR A 80 -9.98 6.04 13.10
N PRO A 81 -9.63 7.16 13.77
CA PRO A 81 -9.92 7.37 15.18
C PRO A 81 -11.41 7.32 15.55
N ASN A 82 -12.31 7.63 14.61
CA ASN A 82 -13.76 7.55 14.80
C ASN A 82 -14.34 6.12 14.62
N GLY A 83 -13.49 5.11 14.40
CA GLY A 83 -13.91 3.72 14.22
C GLY A 83 -14.27 3.35 12.78
N LEU A 84 -14.24 4.31 11.85
CA LEU A 84 -14.40 4.04 10.42
C LEU A 84 -13.27 3.14 9.93
N VAL A 85 -13.63 2.12 9.15
CA VAL A 85 -12.72 1.17 8.51
C VAL A 85 -12.83 1.35 7.01
N HIS A 86 -11.69 1.61 6.37
CA HIS A 86 -11.56 1.65 4.92
C HIS A 86 -10.57 0.56 4.51
N LEU A 87 -11.05 -0.45 3.80
CA LEU A 87 -10.23 -1.53 3.26
C LEU A 87 -10.08 -1.36 1.75
N ILE A 88 -8.84 -1.31 1.28
CA ILE A 88 -8.50 -1.26 -0.15
C ILE A 88 -7.96 -2.62 -0.56
N PHE A 89 -8.50 -3.19 -1.65
CA PHE A 89 -7.87 -4.28 -2.37
C PHE A 89 -7.24 -3.73 -3.65
N THR A 90 -6.04 -4.19 -3.98
CA THR A 90 -5.39 -3.84 -5.25
C THR A 90 -4.71 -5.06 -5.86
N ALA A 91 -4.89 -5.23 -7.17
CA ALA A 91 -4.13 -6.15 -7.99
C ALA A 91 -3.34 -5.35 -9.04
N ALA A 92 -2.02 -5.55 -9.07
CA ALA A 92 -1.18 -5.07 -10.16
C ALA A 92 -1.08 -6.16 -11.23
N THR A 93 -1.98 -6.14 -12.21
CA THR A 93 -2.11 -7.21 -13.20
C THR A 93 -1.16 -6.96 -14.37
N PRO A 94 -0.10 -7.77 -14.56
CA PRO A 94 0.82 -7.59 -15.68
C PRO A 94 0.09 -7.81 -17.01
N VAL A 95 0.28 -6.91 -17.98
CA VAL A 95 -0.22 -7.05 -19.35
C VAL A 95 0.94 -7.43 -20.28
N ASN A 96 2.10 -6.78 -20.09
CA ASN A 96 3.39 -7.11 -20.71
C ASN A 96 4.52 -6.52 -19.84
N ASP A 97 5.76 -6.60 -20.32
CA ASP A 97 6.98 -6.20 -19.58
C ASP A 97 6.99 -4.72 -19.14
N GLN A 98 6.23 -3.84 -19.81
CA GLN A 98 6.22 -2.40 -19.53
C GLN A 98 4.84 -1.88 -19.08
N VAL A 99 3.82 -2.73 -19.09
CA VAL A 99 2.43 -2.31 -18.85
C VAL A 99 1.78 -3.22 -17.81
N SER A 100 1.23 -2.60 -16.78
CA SER A 100 0.34 -3.25 -15.82
C SER A 100 -1.00 -2.53 -15.74
N GLN A 101 -2.07 -3.30 -15.51
CA GLN A 101 -3.36 -2.77 -15.16
C GLN A 101 -3.52 -2.80 -13.64
N ILE A 102 -3.76 -1.64 -13.03
CA ILE A 102 -4.08 -1.56 -11.60
C ILE A 102 -5.59 -1.71 -11.41
N VAL A 103 -6.02 -2.83 -10.84
CA VAL A 103 -7.42 -3.08 -10.46
C VAL A 103 -7.57 -2.84 -8.97
N GLN A 104 -8.39 -1.86 -8.59
CA GLN A 104 -8.60 -1.47 -7.20
C GLN A 104 -10.09 -1.31 -6.89
N PHE A 105 -10.50 -1.77 -5.71
CA PHE A 105 -11.79 -1.48 -5.11
C PHE A 105 -11.64 -1.31 -3.60
N CYS A 106 -12.60 -0.62 -2.97
CA CYS A 106 -12.62 -0.40 -1.54
C CYS A 106 -13.89 -0.97 -0.90
N LEU A 107 -13.77 -1.38 0.36
CA LEU A 107 -14.86 -1.80 1.23
C LEU A 107 -14.82 -0.92 2.49
N ARG A 108 -15.99 -0.42 2.90
CA ARG A 108 -16.12 0.43 4.09
C ARG A 108 -17.25 -0.07 4.98
N ASN A 109 -17.23 0.34 6.24
CA ASN A 109 -18.26 -0.01 7.22
C ASN A 109 -19.29 1.11 7.47
N ASP A 110 -19.34 2.12 6.59
CA ASP A 110 -20.36 3.15 6.50
C ASP A 110 -21.25 2.95 5.26
N THR A 111 -22.18 3.89 5.02
CA THR A 111 -23.19 3.78 3.96
C THR A 111 -23.06 4.90 2.92
N GLU A 112 -23.73 4.72 1.78
CA GLU A 112 -23.83 5.74 0.72
C GLU A 112 -24.41 7.08 1.24
N ALA A 113 -25.25 7.04 2.28
CA ALA A 113 -25.81 8.24 2.91
C ALA A 113 -24.80 8.98 3.78
N ASP A 114 -23.81 8.28 4.32
CA ASP A 114 -22.75 8.87 5.16
C ASP A 114 -21.63 9.46 4.30
N ALA A 115 -21.21 8.73 3.27
CA ALA A 115 -20.20 9.15 2.31
C ALA A 115 -20.49 8.53 0.93
N PRO A 116 -20.79 9.33 -0.10
CA PRO A 116 -21.07 8.80 -1.44
C PRO A 116 -19.89 8.01 -2.00
N ALA A 117 -20.15 6.82 -2.56
CA ALA A 117 -19.09 5.98 -3.11
C ALA A 117 -18.27 6.69 -4.20
N GLN A 118 -18.92 7.59 -4.95
CA GLN A 118 -18.26 8.42 -5.96
C GLN A 118 -17.13 9.29 -5.37
N ASP A 119 -17.35 9.87 -4.19
CA ASP A 119 -16.37 10.75 -3.54
C ASP A 119 -15.21 9.96 -2.95
N ILE A 120 -15.49 8.72 -2.50
CA ILE A 120 -14.45 7.78 -2.07
C ILE A 120 -13.57 7.37 -3.25
N ILE A 121 -14.20 7.01 -4.38
CA ILE A 121 -13.49 6.65 -5.62
C ILE A 121 -12.66 7.83 -6.12
N ALA A 122 -13.19 9.06 -6.05
CA ALA A 122 -12.49 10.26 -6.47
C ALA A 122 -11.22 10.49 -5.62
N PHE A 123 -11.33 10.35 -4.30
CA PHE A 123 -10.19 10.46 -3.39
C PHE A 123 -9.13 9.39 -3.67
N ASP A 124 -9.52 8.11 -3.72
CA ASP A 124 -8.59 7.00 -3.95
C ASP A 124 -7.92 7.07 -5.33
N ARG A 125 -8.65 7.55 -6.35
CA ARG A 125 -8.10 7.79 -7.67
C ARG A 125 -7.09 8.92 -7.66
N ALA A 126 -7.34 10.02 -6.95
CA ALA A 126 -6.36 11.10 -6.81
C ALA A 126 -5.04 10.60 -6.21
N VAL A 127 -5.12 9.80 -5.13
CA VAL A 127 -3.94 9.17 -4.50
C VAL A 127 -3.19 8.27 -5.49
N THR A 128 -3.91 7.43 -6.23
CA THR A 128 -3.31 6.49 -7.19
C THR A 128 -2.65 7.22 -8.36
N LEU A 129 -3.20 8.34 -8.80
CA LEU A 129 -2.63 9.14 -9.88
C LEU A 129 -1.34 9.86 -9.44
N GLU A 130 -1.25 10.31 -8.18
CA GLU A 130 0.01 10.84 -7.63
C GLU A 130 1.12 9.80 -7.64
N ASP A 131 0.84 8.54 -7.27
CA ASP A 131 1.82 7.44 -7.36
C ASP A 131 2.20 7.16 -8.82
N LYS A 132 1.21 7.08 -9.72
CA LYS A 132 1.42 6.83 -11.15
C LYS A 132 2.40 7.81 -11.77
N ASP A 133 2.25 9.11 -11.47
CA ASP A 133 3.10 10.17 -12.01
C ASP A 133 4.59 9.95 -11.64
N ILE A 134 4.88 9.38 -10.47
CA ILE A 134 6.24 9.07 -10.03
C ILE A 134 6.73 7.75 -10.62
N LEU A 135 5.91 6.69 -10.54
CA LEU A 135 6.27 5.35 -10.98
C LEU A 135 6.52 5.26 -12.49
N GLU A 136 5.77 6.00 -13.31
CA GLU A 136 6.01 6.04 -14.76
C GLU A 136 7.21 6.91 -15.16
N GLY A 137 7.81 7.61 -14.18
CA GLY A 137 9.08 8.31 -14.35
C GLY A 137 10.32 7.47 -13.99
N THR A 138 10.15 6.26 -13.45
CA THR A 138 11.25 5.35 -13.10
C THR A 138 11.52 4.32 -14.20
N ASP A 139 12.63 3.59 -14.09
CA ASP A 139 12.82 2.39 -14.91
C ASP A 139 11.72 1.37 -14.59
N TYR A 140 11.19 0.72 -15.63
CA TYR A 140 10.14 -0.30 -15.48
C TYR A 140 10.73 -1.63 -15.00
N ASP A 141 12.04 -1.86 -15.22
CA ASP A 141 12.73 -3.09 -14.84
C ASP A 141 13.38 -2.94 -13.45
N VAL A 142 12.63 -3.28 -12.40
CA VAL A 142 13.12 -3.20 -11.01
C VAL A 142 14.08 -4.35 -10.72
N PRO A 143 15.33 -4.08 -10.31
CA PRO A 143 16.31 -5.13 -10.07
C PRO A 143 15.97 -5.94 -8.82
N LEU A 144 15.99 -7.27 -8.96
CA LEU A 144 15.84 -8.20 -7.83
C LEU A 144 17.14 -8.38 -7.03
N ASP A 145 18.29 -8.08 -7.63
CA ASP A 145 19.57 -7.98 -6.91
C ASP A 145 19.53 -6.77 -5.97
N LEU A 146 19.65 -7.02 -4.66
CA LEU A 146 19.64 -5.97 -3.64
C LEU A 146 20.86 -5.06 -3.71
N HIS A 147 21.95 -5.45 -4.39
CA HIS A 147 23.13 -4.61 -4.55
C HIS A 147 23.00 -3.57 -5.68
N ALA A 148 21.99 -3.71 -6.55
CA ALA A 148 21.78 -2.81 -7.68
C ALA A 148 21.29 -1.41 -7.25
N GLU A 149 20.65 -1.30 -6.07
CA GLU A 149 20.10 -0.05 -5.55
C GLU A 149 20.48 0.17 -4.08
N GLN A 150 20.43 1.43 -3.64
CA GLN A 150 20.70 1.79 -2.24
C GLN A 150 19.40 1.72 -1.43
N HIS A 151 19.48 1.12 -0.24
CA HIS A 151 18.33 0.91 0.64
C HIS A 151 18.42 1.74 1.91
N MET A 152 17.26 2.19 2.38
CA MET A 152 17.02 2.78 3.67
C MET A 152 16.29 1.79 4.60
N TRP A 153 16.24 2.10 5.89
CA TRP A 153 15.59 1.22 6.86
C TRP A 153 14.08 1.01 6.59
N THR A 154 13.44 1.96 5.92
CA THR A 154 12.03 1.91 5.48
C THR A 154 11.78 0.89 4.39
N ASP A 155 12.82 0.48 3.65
CA ASP A 155 12.70 -0.38 2.46
C ASP A 155 12.64 -1.87 2.80
N LYS A 156 12.69 -2.22 4.09
CA LYS A 156 12.59 -3.62 4.57
C LYS A 156 11.43 -4.40 3.93
N PRO A 157 10.19 -3.85 3.79
CA PRO A 157 9.12 -4.56 3.08
C PRO A 157 9.45 -4.82 1.61
N GLY A 158 10.03 -3.83 0.91
CA GLY A 158 10.47 -3.97 -0.49
C GLY A 158 11.56 -5.01 -0.67
N ILE A 159 12.53 -5.07 0.26
CA ILE A 159 13.58 -6.09 0.29
C ILE A 159 12.98 -7.50 0.43
N VAL A 160 12.00 -7.68 1.32
CA VAL A 160 11.28 -8.96 1.47
C VAL A 160 10.53 -9.32 0.18
N MET A 161 9.87 -8.35 -0.45
CA MET A 161 9.17 -8.55 -1.73
C MET A 161 10.12 -9.01 -2.83
N ARG A 162 11.27 -8.33 -3.02
CA ARG A 162 12.28 -8.72 -4.02
C ARG A 162 12.79 -10.12 -3.79
N ARG A 163 13.12 -10.48 -2.55
CA ARG A 163 13.56 -11.84 -2.20
C ARG A 163 12.49 -12.89 -2.52
N LYS A 164 11.21 -12.65 -2.16
CA LYS A 164 10.12 -13.59 -2.45
C LYS A 164 9.82 -13.70 -3.96
N LEU A 165 9.95 -12.60 -4.72
CA LEU A 165 9.81 -12.62 -6.18
C LEU A 165 10.98 -13.37 -6.84
N ALA A 166 12.21 -13.16 -6.38
CA ALA A 166 13.38 -13.92 -6.87
C ALA A 166 13.21 -15.43 -6.64
N GLN A 167 12.74 -15.83 -5.45
CA GLN A 167 12.43 -17.24 -5.13
C GLN A 167 11.29 -17.82 -5.98
N LEU A 168 10.32 -17.00 -6.40
CA LEU A 168 9.24 -17.44 -7.30
C LEU A 168 9.75 -17.70 -8.72
N ILE A 169 10.67 -16.86 -9.21
CA ILE A 169 11.21 -16.91 -10.57
C ILE A 169 12.28 -18.01 -10.71
N ASP A 170 13.16 -18.15 -9.71
CA ASP A 170 14.18 -19.19 -9.66
C ASP A 170 14.05 -20.02 -8.37
N PRO A 171 13.27 -21.13 -8.41
CA PRO A 171 12.98 -21.93 -7.23
C PRO A 171 14.17 -22.75 -6.71
N VAL A 172 15.29 -22.80 -7.45
CA VAL A 172 16.41 -23.74 -7.18
C VAL A 172 17.11 -23.46 -5.83
N GLU A 173 16.88 -22.29 -5.22
CA GLU A 173 17.39 -21.94 -3.88
C GLU A 173 16.32 -21.86 -2.77
N ALA A 174 15.03 -22.17 -3.02
CA ALA A 174 13.97 -22.02 -2.02
C ALA A 174 13.52 -23.38 -1.43
N PRO A 175 13.46 -23.55 -0.09
CA PRO A 175 12.81 -24.73 0.48
C PRO A 175 11.34 -24.75 0.03
N ALA A 176 10.87 -25.93 -0.39
CA ALA A 176 9.54 -26.13 -0.95
C ALA A 176 8.47 -25.48 -0.08
N ILE A 177 7.74 -24.51 -0.65
CA ILE A 177 6.49 -24.02 -0.05
C ILE A 177 5.52 -25.19 -0.14
N ALA A 178 5.35 -25.90 0.96
CA ALA A 178 4.29 -26.89 1.08
C ALA A 178 2.96 -26.14 0.93
N LEU A 179 2.32 -26.27 -0.23
CA LEU A 179 0.92 -25.94 -0.38
C LEU A 179 0.17 -26.87 0.59
N SER A 180 -0.13 -26.36 1.77
CA SER A 180 -1.03 -27.02 2.71
C SER A 180 -2.34 -27.24 1.97
N SER A 181 -2.68 -28.51 1.79
CA SER A 181 -3.99 -28.98 1.34
C SER A 181 -5.02 -28.63 2.41
N ALA A 182 -5.34 -27.35 2.55
CA ALA A 182 -6.54 -26.90 3.24
C ALA A 182 -7.68 -26.95 2.23
N THR A 183 -8.47 -28.01 2.38
CA THR A 183 -9.70 -28.35 1.69
C THR A 183 -10.62 -27.15 1.45
N LEU A 184 -11.23 -27.11 0.26
CA LEU A 184 -12.38 -26.27 -0.10
C LEU A 184 -13.55 -26.41 0.90
#